data_AF-A0AAW7DFA5-F1
#
_entry.id   AF-A0AAW7DFA5-F1
#
_cell.length_a   1.000
_cell.length_b   1.000
_cell.length_c   1.000
_cell.angle_alpha   90.00
_cell.angle_beta   90.00
_cell.angle_gamma   90.00
#
_symmetry.space_group_name_H-M   'P 1'
#
loop_
_entity.id
_entity.type
_entity.pdbx_description
1 polymer ?
#
loop_
_entity_poly.entity_id
_entity_poly.type
_entity_poly.pdbx_seq_one_letter_code
_entity_poly.pdbx_strand_id
1 'polypeptide(L)' 'MSKVLEKYIKQRDYSGSVQDAYASLVYSCMISIGKPFEKLLEQAEKENKKIQLKDELVDEITLDNIEII' A
#
# COMPACT_ATOMS: atom_id res chain seq x y z
N MET A 1 13.57 1.26 -6.38
CA MET A 1 12.47 1.53 -5.44
C MET A 1 11.78 2.80 -5.91
N SER A 2 10.47 2.79 -6.08
CA SER A 2 9.74 3.93 -6.64
C SER A 2 9.70 5.10 -5.67
N LYS A 3 9.65 6.32 -6.21
CA LYS A 3 9.49 7.54 -5.39
C LYS A 3 8.18 7.53 -4.60
N VAL A 4 7.15 6.87 -5.13
CA VAL A 4 5.84 6.72 -4.48
C VAL A 4 5.96 5.82 -3.25
N LEU A 5 6.63 4.68 -3.37
CA LEU A 5 6.86 3.78 -2.26
C LEU A 5 7.76 4.42 -1.18
N GLU A 6 8.84 5.12 -1.60
CA GLU A 6 9.71 5.85 -0.67
C GLU A 6 8.97 6.93 0.12
N LYS A 7 7.99 7.62 -0.49
CA LYS A 7 7.12 8.59 0.20
C LYS A 7 6.39 7.93 1.36
N TYR A 8 5.76 6.78 1.14
CA TYR A 8 5.02 6.09 2.20
C TYR A 8 5.93 5.46 3.25
N ILE A 9 7.09 4.93 2.87
CA ILE A 9 8.07 4.42 3.84
C ILE A 9 8.50 5.52 4.82
N LYS A 10 8.69 6.75 4.34
CA LYS A 10 9.05 7.91 5.18
C LYS A 10 7.90 8.43 6.04
N GLN A 11 6.66 8.08 5.72
CA GLN A 11 5.47 8.45 6.49
C GLN A 11 5.19 7.48 7.65
N ARG A 12 5.92 6.36 7.73
CA ARG A 12 5.86 5.47 8.89
C ARG A 12 6.58 6.13 10.05
N ASP A 13 5.81 6.55 11.04
CA ASP A 13 6.31 7.17 12.27
C ASP A 13 5.86 6.40 13.53
N TYR A 14 5.12 5.30 13.36
CA TYR A 14 4.58 4.47 14.44
C TYR A 14 3.66 5.24 15.41
N SER A 15 3.14 6.39 14.99
CA SER A 15 2.21 7.20 15.77
C SER A 15 0.81 6.55 15.87
N GLY A 16 0.50 5.61 14.98
CA GLY A 16 -0.87 5.09 14.82
C GLY A 16 -1.82 6.09 14.18
N SER A 17 -1.33 7.19 13.61
CA SER A 17 -2.14 8.11 12.81
C SER A 17 -2.69 7.42 11.57
N VAL A 18 -3.73 7.99 10.96
CA VAL A 18 -4.31 7.47 9.71
C VAL A 18 -3.26 7.40 8.58
N GLN A 19 -2.31 8.33 8.58
CA GLN A 19 -1.23 8.37 7.59
C GLN A 19 -0.22 7.24 7.83
N ASP A 20 0.15 7.01 9.09
CA ASP A 20 1.05 5.92 9.51
C ASP A 20 0.43 4.54 9.26
N ALA A 21 -0.86 4.38 9.57
CA ALA A 21 -1.61 3.16 9.31
C ALA A 21 -1.66 2.84 7.81
N TYR A 22 -1.96 3.82 6.97
CA TYR A 22 -1.95 3.65 5.52
C TYR A 22 -0.54 3.34 4.98
N ALA A 23 0.47 4.05 5.46
CA ALA A 23 1.86 3.80 5.09
C ALA A 23 2.32 2.39 5.47
N SER A 24 1.89 1.91 6.64
CA SER A 24 2.15 0.54 7.10
C SER A 24 1.44 -0.50 6.24
N LEU A 25 0.19 -0.25 5.82
CA LEU A 25 -0.50 -1.11 4.85
C LEU A 25 0.26 -1.21 3.52
N VAL A 26 0.63 -0.06 2.94
CA VAL A 26 1.39 -0.01 1.67
C VAL A 26 2.68 -0.82 1.80
N TYR A 27 3.37 -0.69 2.93
CA TYR A 27 4.60 -1.42 3.18
C TYR A 27 4.37 -2.94 3.29
N SER A 28 3.34 -3.38 4.01
CA SER A 28 2.98 -4.80 4.13
C SER A 28 2.61 -5.42 2.78
N CYS A 29 1.85 -4.70 1.95
CA CYS A 29 1.52 -5.13 0.59
C CYS A 29 2.76 -5.23 -0.30
N MET A 30 3.70 -4.28 -0.16
CA MET A 30 4.97 -4.34 -0.88
C MET A 30 5.82 -5.54 -0.48
N ILE A 31 5.89 -5.86 0.82
CA ILE A 31 6.64 -7.03 1.30
C ILE A 31 6.01 -8.33 0.78
N SER A 32 4.68 -8.41 0.80
CA SER A 32 3.96 -9.65 0.45
C SER A 32 3.92 -9.90 -1.06
N ILE A 33 3.65 -8.86 -1.85
CA ILE A 33 3.41 -8.97 -3.30
C ILE A 33 4.65 -8.60 -4.12
N GLY A 34 5.43 -7.61 -3.67
CA GLY A 34 6.60 -7.10 -4.37
C GLY A 34 6.26 -6.22 -5.59
N LYS A 35 7.07 -6.34 -6.65
CA LYS A 35 7.07 -5.45 -7.82
C LYS A 35 5.70 -5.26 -8.51
N PRO A 36 4.81 -6.27 -8.59
CA PRO A 36 3.46 -6.06 -9.15
C PRO A 36 2.64 -5.03 -8.36
N PHE A 37 2.75 -5.03 -7.04
CA PHE A 37 2.08 -4.06 -6.19
C PHE A 37 2.63 -2.64 -6.37
N GLU A 38 3.96 -2.50 -6.51
CA GLU A 38 4.60 -1.20 -6.75
C GLU A 38 4.02 -0.50 -7.98
N LYS A 39 3.77 -1.24 -9.08
CA LYS A 39 3.12 -0.70 -10.28
C LYS A 39 1.68 -0.26 -10.03
N LEU A 40 0.93 -1.04 -9.25
CA LEU A 40 -0.46 -0.74 -8.93
C LEU A 40 -0.57 0.51 -8.04
N LEU A 41 0.32 0.64 -7.06
CA LEU A 41 0.42 1.82 -6.22
C LEU A 41 0.79 3.08 -7.03
N GLU A 42 1.73 2.98 -7.97
CA GLU A 42 2.07 4.09 -8.86
C GLU A 42 0.89 4.51 -9.75
N GLN A 43 0.07 3.56 -10.20
CA GLN A 43 -1.13 3.86 -10.96
C GLN A 43 -2.17 4.56 -10.08
N ALA A 44 -2.44 4.05 -8.88
CA ALA A 44 -3.36 4.67 -7.93
C ALA A 44 -2.95 6.14 -7.65
N GLU A 45 -1.67 6.39 -7.36
CA GLU A 45 -1.17 7.75 -7.09
C GLU A 45 -1.31 8.67 -8.31
N LYS A 46 -1.08 8.18 -9.53
CA LYS A 46 -1.31 8.95 -10.78
C LYS A 46 -2.78 9.30 -10.97
N GLU A 47 -3.69 8.44 -10.52
CA GLU A 47 -5.13 8.65 -10.56
C GLU A 47 -5.65 9.45 -9.35
N ASN A 48 -4.79 9.89 -8.43
CA ASN A 48 -5.17 10.49 -7.14
C ASN A 48 -6.09 9.58 -6.29
N LYS A 49 -5.92 8.28 -6.46
CA LYS A 49 -6.65 7.22 -5.75
C LYS A 49 -5.77 6.56 -4.69
N LYS A 50 -6.41 5.86 -3.77
CA LYS A 50 -5.72 5.04 -2.76
C LYS A 50 -5.90 3.56 -3.07
N ILE A 51 -5.13 2.74 -2.37
CA ILE A 51 -5.33 1.30 -2.35
C ILE A 51 -6.02 0.90 -1.05
N GLN A 52 -6.83 -0.14 -1.11
CA GLN A 52 -7.47 -0.73 0.05
C GLN A 52 -7.46 -2.26 -0.08
N LEU A 53 -7.49 -2.96 1.05
CA LEU A 53 -7.79 -4.39 1.07
C LEU A 53 -9.29 -4.59 0.97
N LYS A 54 -9.71 -5.48 0.06
CA LYS A 54 -11.12 -5.87 -0.10
C LYS A 54 -11.66 -6.58 1.14
N ASP A 55 -10.79 -7.29 1.84
CA ASP A 55 -11.09 -7.99 3.09
C ASP A 55 -9.95 -7.76 4.09
N GLU A 56 -10.30 -7.50 5.33
CA GLU A 56 -9.34 -7.25 6.42
C GLU A 56 -8.75 -8.55 6.98
N LEU A 57 -9.40 -9.69 6.74
CA LEU A 57 -9.00 -11.00 7.23
C LEU A 57 -8.59 -11.90 6.05
N VAL A 58 -7.36 -11.73 5.59
CA VAL A 58 -6.75 -12.59 4.58
C VAL A 58 -5.53 -13.28 5.16
N ASP A 59 -5.41 -14.59 4.92
CA ASP A 59 -4.25 -15.38 5.35
C ASP A 59 -2.96 -14.93 4.64
N GLU A 60 -3.09 -14.47 3.40
CA GLU A 60 -2.00 -13.92 2.59
C GLU A 60 -2.50 -12.71 1.79
N ILE A 61 -1.70 -11.63 1.76
CA ILE A 61 -1.99 -10.45 0.96
C ILE A 61 -1.52 -10.71 -0.47
N THR A 62 -2.47 -10.93 -1.38
CA THR A 62 -2.22 -11.02 -2.82
C THR A 62 -2.82 -9.82 -3.57
N LEU A 63 -2.51 -9.68 -4.86
CA LEU A 63 -3.12 -8.63 -5.69
C LEU A 63 -4.64 -8.73 -5.78
N ASP A 64 -5.20 -9.94 -5.73
CA ASP A 64 -6.64 -10.16 -5.85
C ASP A 64 -7.41 -9.59 -4.64
N ASN A 65 -6.72 -9.43 -3.51
CA ASN A 65 -7.25 -8.85 -2.29
C ASN A 65 -7.16 -7.32 -2.26
N ILE A 66 -6.61 -6.68 -3.30
CA ILE A 66 -6.42 -5.22 -3.35
C ILE A 66 -7.39 -4.60 -4.35
N GLU A 67 -7.93 -3.44 -3.98
CA GLU A 67 -8.66 -2.56 -4.88
C GLU A 67 -8.15 -1.12 -4.81
N ILE A 68 -8.42 -0.36 -5.88
CA ILE A 68 -8.08 1.06 -5.97
C ILE A 68 -9.37 1.87 -5.75
N ILE A 69 -9.34 2.82 -4.81
CA ILE A 69 -10.47 3.68 -4.40
C ILE A 69 -10.24 5.15 -4.73
#